data_AF-A0A923AWP7-F1
#
_entry.id   AF-A0A923AWP7-F1
#
_cell.length_a   1.000
_cell.length_b   1.000
_cell.length_c   1.000
_cell.angle_alpha   90.00
_cell.angle_beta   90.00
_cell.angle_gamma   90.00
#
_symmetry.space_group_name_H-M   'P 1'
#
loop_
_entity.id
_entity.type
_entity.pdbx_description
1 polymer ?
#
loop_
_entity_poly.entity_id
_entity_poly.type
_entity_poly.pdbx_seq_one_letter_code
_entity_poly.pdbx_strand_id
1 'polypeptide(L)' 'MTLTRLLLLAPSADQPSPWLAVDRDGRVLQRGLLPPDRAGVPPTPMRTVAVVPGADVMVRWLDLP' A
#
# COMPACT_ATOMS: atom_id res chain seq x y z
N MET A 1 -0.50 -18.61 7.57
CA MET A 1 -0.20 -17.99 6.26
C MET A 1 -0.09 -16.49 6.49
N THR A 2 1.04 -15.87 6.17
CA THR A 2 1.21 -14.42 6.36
C THR A 2 0.76 -13.71 5.09
N LEU A 3 -0.29 -12.91 5.19
CA LEU A 3 -0.79 -12.07 4.10
C LEU A 3 -0.27 -10.64 4.28
N THR A 4 0.11 -10.02 3.17
CA THR A 4 0.46 -8.59 3.14
C THR A 4 -0.51 -7.85 2.25
N ARG A 5 -1.10 -6.76 2.77
CA ARG A 5 -1.85 -5.79 1.99
C ARG A 5 -0.93 -4.67 1.55
N LEU A 6 -0.71 -4.55 0.25
CA LEU A 6 -0.08 -3.39 -0.35
C LEU A 6 -1.17 -2.35 -0.62
N LEU A 7 -1.07 -1.16 -0.05
CA LEU A 7 -1.96 -0.03 -0.29
C LEU A 7 -1.17 1.03 -1.06
N LEU A 8 -1.51 1.24 -2.32
CA LEU A 8 -0.89 2.24 -3.17
C LEU A 8 -1.58 3.57 -2.88
N LEU A 9 -0.86 4.54 -2.32
CA LEU A 9 -1.45 5.84 -2.00
C LEU A 9 -1.85 6.54 -3.29
N ALA A 10 -3.11 6.99 -3.32
CA ALA A 10 -3.59 7.81 -4.42
C ALA A 10 -2.88 9.18 -4.43
N PRO A 11 -2.78 9.84 -5.60
CA PRO A 11 -2.13 11.16 -5.71
C PRO A 11 -2.81 12.26 -4.88
N SER A 12 -4.07 12.08 -4.51
CA SER A 12 -4.81 13.01 -3.67
C SER A 12 -5.77 12.29 -2.71
N ALA A 13 -6.09 12.95 -1.60
CA ALA A 13 -6.87 12.38 -0.50
C ALA A 13 -8.34 12.13 -0.83
N ASP A 14 -8.87 12.70 -1.90
CA ASP A 14 -10.24 12.50 -2.41
C ASP A 14 -10.34 11.34 -3.42
N GLN A 15 -9.20 10.78 -3.84
CA GLN A 15 -9.16 9.68 -4.79
C GLN A 15 -9.08 8.31 -4.09
N PRO A 16 -9.72 7.27 -4.65
CA PRO A 16 -9.62 5.93 -4.10
C PRO A 16 -8.21 5.36 -4.25
N SER A 17 -7.69 4.76 -3.18
CA SER A 17 -6.35 4.15 -3.16
C SER A 17 -6.41 2.67 -3.57
N PRO A 18 -5.70 2.23 -4.63
CA PRO A 18 -5.63 0.82 -4.99
C PRO A 18 -4.97 -0.04 -3.91
N TRP A 19 -5.42 -1.28 -3.76
CA TRP A 19 -4.76 -2.23 -2.87
C TRP A 19 -4.69 -3.64 -3.46
N LEU A 20 -3.68 -4.38 -3.00
CA LEU A 20 -3.43 -5.78 -3.34
C LEU A 20 -3.23 -6.59 -2.06
N ALA A 21 -3.86 -7.75 -1.94
CA ALA A 21 -3.46 -8.75 -0.94
C ALA A 21 -2.53 -9.76 -1.61
N VAL A 22 -1.33 -9.91 -1.07
CA VAL A 22 -0.31 -10.82 -1.58
C VAL A 22 0.07 -11.86 -0.53
N ASP A 23 0.39 -13.07 -0.99
CA ASP A 23 1.01 -14.09 -0.15
C ASP A 23 2.52 -13.85 0.04
N ARG A 24 3.17 -14.74 0.78
CA ARG A 24 4.61 -14.66 1.07
C ARG A 24 5.50 -14.79 -0.18
N ASP A 25 4.99 -15.41 -1.25
CA ASP A 25 5.72 -15.64 -2.49
C ASP A 25 5.44 -14.48 -3.49
N GLY A 26 4.70 -13.45 -3.05
CA GLY A 26 4.33 -12.28 -3.85
C GLY A 26 3.16 -12.50 -4.78
N ARG A 27 2.45 -13.63 -4.70
CA ARG A 27 1.29 -13.89 -5.56
C ARG A 27 0.11 -13.04 -5.11
N VAL A 28 -0.52 -12.37 -6.06
CA VAL A 28 -1.72 -11.56 -5.81
C VAL A 28 -2.92 -12.48 -5.63
N LEU A 29 -3.49 -12.47 -4.42
CA LEU A 29 -4.69 -13.25 -4.09
C LEU A 29 -5.97 -12.43 -4.26
N GLN A 30 -5.92 -11.14 -3.93
CA GLN A 30 -7.05 -10.22 -4.06
C GLN A 30 -6.58 -8.82 -4.46
N ARG A 31 -7.49 -8.02 -5.00
CA ARG A 31 -7.27 -6.61 -5.34
C ARG A 31 -8.54 -5.81 -5.16
N GLY A 32 -8.41 -4.50 -4.96
CA GLY A 32 -9.55 -3.60 -4.92
C GLY A 32 -9.15 -2.14 -4.82
N LEU A 33 -10.15 -1.31 -4.57
CA LEU A 33 -10.00 0.12 -4.30
C LEU A 33 -10.45 0.41 -2.87
N LEU A 34 -9.71 1.25 -2.17
CA LEU A 34 -10.06 1.78 -0.86
C LEU A 34 -10.62 3.20 -1.05
N PRO A 35 -11.92 3.42 -0.82
CA PRO A 35 -12.50 4.75 -0.84
C PRO A 35 -11.89 5.65 0.26
N PRO A 36 -11.76 6.97 0.02
CA PRO A 36 -11.13 7.90 0.96
C PRO A 36 -11.89 8.07 2.28
N ASP A 37 -13.21 7.86 2.27
CA ASP A 37 -14.12 7.96 3.41
C ASP A 37 -14.23 6.66 4.22
N ARG A 38 -13.60 5.57 3.78
CA ARG A 38 -13.61 4.28 4.48
C ARG A 38 -12.22 3.89 4.97
N ALA A 39 -12.05 3.95 6.29
CA ALA A 39 -11.04 3.16 6.98
C ALA A 39 -11.44 1.68 6.98
N GLY A 40 -11.28 0.99 5.85
CA GLY A 40 -11.58 -0.43 5.73
C GLY A 40 -10.55 -1.27 6.48
N VAL A 41 -10.91 -1.76 7.66
CA VAL A 41 -10.22 -2.88 8.31
C VAL A 41 -10.35 -4.10 7.39
N PRO A 42 -9.25 -4.74 6.95
CA PRO A 42 -9.34 -5.91 6.10
C PRO A 42 -10.12 -7.03 6.81
N PRO A 43 -10.92 -7.84 6.09
CA PRO A 43 -11.71 -8.93 6.67
C PRO A 43 -10.84 -10.06 7.24
N THR A 44 -9.57 -10.13 6.85
CA THR A 44 -8.59 -11.10 7.37
C THR A 44 -7.41 -10.34 7.98
N PRO A 45 -6.92 -10.72 9.18
CA PRO A 45 -5.72 -10.13 9.75
C PRO A 45 -4.53 -10.23 8.78
N MET A 46 -4.00 -9.09 8.37
CA MET A 46 -2.89 -9.00 7.42
C MET A 46 -2.04 -7.76 7.70
N ARG A 47 -0.72 -7.85 7.44
CA ARG A 47 0.19 -6.71 7.56
C ARG A 47 -0.14 -5.71 6.45
N THR A 48 -0.39 -4.45 6.79
CA THR A 48 -0.59 -3.40 5.78
C THR A 48 0.71 -2.65 5.52
N VAL A 49 1.02 -2.44 4.25
CA VAL A 49 2.15 -1.65 3.76
C VAL A 49 1.60 -0.54 2.87
N ALA A 50 1.79 0.71 3.27
CA ALA A 50 1.52 1.85 2.40
C ALA A 50 2.69 2.03 1.43
N VAL A 51 2.39 2.16 0.15
CA VAL A 51 3.34 2.41 -0.93
C VAL A 51 3.07 3.82 -1.43
N VAL A 52 4.03 4.72 -1.22
CA VAL A 52 3.96 6.12 -1.66
C VAL A 52 4.47 6.21 -3.11
N PRO A 53 3.83 6.99 -3.98
CA PRO A 53 4.37 7.30 -5.30
C PRO A 53 5.78 7.88 -5.19
N GLY A 54 6.71 7.39 -6.01
CA GLY A 54 8.10 7.85 -5.96
C GLY A 54 8.25 9.35 -6.27
N ALA A 55 7.33 9.94 -7.04
CA ALA A 55 7.30 11.37 -7.34
C ALA A 55 7.07 12.25 -6.10
N ASP A 56 6.48 11.70 -5.05
CA ASP A 56 6.21 12.40 -3.78
C ASP A 56 7.35 12.25 -2.76
N VAL A 57 8.42 11.53 -3.12
CA VAL A 57 9.53 11.18 -2.22
C VAL A 57 10.84 11.75 -2.76
N MET A 58 11.57 12.48 -1.91
CA MET A 58 12.96 12.87 -2.20
C MET A 58 13.91 11.76 -1.77
N VAL A 59 14.64 11.18 -2.73
CA VAL A 59 15.70 10.20 -2.49
C VAL A 59 17.03 10.79 -2.95
N ARG A 60 18.02 10.84 -2.05
CA ARG A 60 19.36 11.37 -2.36
C ARG A 60 20.45 10.60 -1.62
N TRP A 61 21.61 10.51 -2.25
CA TRP A 61 22.83 10.04 -1.61
C TRP A 61 23.44 11.16 -0.75
N LEU A 62 24.11 10.77 0.33
CA LEU A 62 24.86 11.67 1.20
C LEU A 62 26.12 10.93 1.67
N ASP A 63 27.27 11.59 1.57
CA ASP A 63 28.51 11.10 2.14
C ASP A 63 28.56 11.45 3.64
N LEU A 64 28.87 10.46 4.47
CA LEU A 64 29.07 10.64 5.91
C LEU A 64 30.56 10.86 6.20
N PRO A 65 30.92 11.73 7.15
CA PRO A 65 32.31 11.95 7.56
C PRO A 65 32.94 10.73 8.23
#